data_AF-A0A5J4XAZ1-F1
#
_entry.id   AF-A0A5J4XAZ1-F1
#
_cell.length_a   1.000
_cell.length_b   1.000
_cell.length_c   1.000
_cell.angle_alpha   90.00
_cell.angle_beta   90.00
_cell.angle_gamma   90.00
#
_symmetry.space_group_name_H-M   'P 1'
#
loop_
_entity.id
_entity.type
_entity.pdbx_description
1 polymer ?
#
loop_
_entity_poly.entity_id
_entity_poly.type
_entity_poly.pdbx_seq_one_letter_code
_entity_poly.pdbx_strand_id
1 'polypeptide(L)'
;MNQLFNVLLVFGLTALNAIVPLQRNDVQKFPIYTIESGNILTDNQTTILVQIKDLNDTTLRFQPDIDGNLTIFPDLNSLNWQISESYDTGFDVGSEQYVNFGFFDFQAAVLYVYKQVNIAPSYWHLYECQPRYDENGTGIFSASGTTVSDWSKITFIPGVVDEVCYGNQRSSQSFDCKTSNTTCQFGADTIADHTYGNDLLIAQGSKLDAAGLKLRIANFGPVYDIANWRVFYGWDDEDFLYLKRYNGGFGKGQESNIAINDYIVAYQPIDCSTEIEETTSAEECQCPEPTDAAYSTDPRTQLGGICYVEPDDPSPDDPSPDDPLPDDPLPDDPLPLDGSGYTRAAWTIIVVVLLLPLLSMW
;
A
#
# COMPACT_ATOMS: atom_id res chain seq x y z
N MET A 1 -56.08 27.48 -46.64
CA MET A 1 -55.32 28.13 -45.56
C MET A 1 -55.72 27.44 -44.26
N ASN A 2 -54.76 26.96 -43.45
CA ASN A 2 -54.92 26.10 -42.26
C ASN A 2 -55.05 24.58 -42.51
N GLN A 3 -53.94 23.86 -42.78
CA GLN A 3 -53.75 22.44 -42.39
C GLN A 3 -52.29 21.93 -42.56
N LEU A 4 -51.28 22.80 -42.54
CA LEU A 4 -49.87 22.41 -42.77
C LEU A 4 -48.89 22.82 -41.66
N PHE A 5 -49.39 23.32 -40.52
CA PHE A 5 -48.55 23.90 -39.46
C PHE A 5 -48.43 23.07 -38.17
N ASN A 6 -48.92 21.83 -38.13
CA ASN A 6 -48.95 21.01 -36.92
C ASN A 6 -48.08 19.74 -36.94
N VAL A 7 -47.35 19.44 -38.02
CA VAL A 7 -46.51 18.23 -38.10
C VAL A 7 -45.05 18.50 -37.79
N LEU A 8 -44.60 19.76 -37.84
CA LEU A 8 -43.19 20.13 -37.59
C LEU A 8 -42.85 20.41 -36.12
N LEU A 9 -43.85 20.52 -35.22
CA LEU A 9 -43.60 20.75 -33.80
C LEU A 9 -43.49 19.46 -32.96
N VAL A 10 -43.89 18.31 -33.51
CA VAL A 10 -43.89 17.02 -32.78
C VAL A 10 -42.57 16.25 -32.97
N PHE A 11 -41.79 16.55 -34.01
CA PHE A 11 -40.45 15.98 -34.20
C PHE A 11 -39.31 16.83 -33.62
N GLY A 12 -39.60 18.00 -33.05
CA GLY A 12 -38.62 18.86 -32.38
C GLY A 12 -38.49 18.63 -30.87
N LEU A 13 -39.36 17.82 -30.27
CA LEU A 13 -39.43 17.60 -28.81
C LEU A 13 -38.98 16.20 -28.37
N THR A 14 -38.66 15.30 -29.30
CA THR A 14 -38.07 13.99 -28.98
C THR A 14 -36.54 13.99 -28.96
N ALA A 15 -35.88 15.08 -29.38
CA ALA A 15 -34.43 15.21 -29.34
C ALA A 15 -33.86 15.88 -28.07
N LEU A 16 -34.71 16.28 -27.12
CA LEU A 16 -34.30 17.00 -25.90
C LEU A 16 -34.45 16.21 -24.60
N ASN A 17 -34.90 14.94 -24.66
CA ASN A 17 -35.07 14.08 -23.47
C ASN A 17 -34.00 12.99 -23.30
N ALA A 18 -32.87 13.08 -24.01
CA ALA A 18 -31.73 12.19 -23.81
C ALA A 18 -30.44 12.92 -23.42
N ILE A 19 -30.52 14.17 -22.97
CA ILE A 19 -29.47 14.74 -22.13
C ILE A 19 -29.79 14.28 -20.72
N VAL A 20 -29.51 13.00 -20.45
CA VAL A 20 -29.22 12.57 -19.08
C VAL A 20 -28.11 13.51 -18.64
N PRO A 21 -28.29 14.32 -17.58
CA PRO A 21 -27.19 15.13 -17.08
C PRO A 21 -26.02 14.19 -16.86
N LEU A 22 -24.93 14.44 -17.58
CA LEU A 22 -23.64 13.78 -17.42
C LEU A 22 -23.43 13.53 -15.94
N GLN A 23 -23.21 12.25 -15.64
CA GLN A 23 -23.16 11.71 -14.30
C GLN A 23 -22.38 12.65 -13.41
N ARG A 24 -22.99 12.97 -12.26
CA ARG A 24 -22.31 13.62 -11.16
C ARG A 24 -21.03 12.80 -10.95
N ASN A 25 -19.86 13.38 -11.21
CA ASN A 25 -18.60 12.69 -10.98
C ASN A 25 -18.60 12.24 -9.52
N ASP A 26 -18.87 10.96 -9.30
CA ASP A 26 -19.00 10.42 -7.97
C ASP A 26 -17.63 10.59 -7.29
N VAL A 27 -17.65 10.93 -6.01
CA VAL A 27 -16.44 11.08 -5.20
C VAL A 27 -16.35 9.87 -4.29
N GLN A 28 -15.25 9.12 -4.40
CA GLN A 28 -14.89 8.10 -3.43
C GLN A 28 -14.14 8.76 -2.28
N LYS A 29 -14.48 8.35 -1.05
CA LYS A 29 -13.91 8.90 0.17
C LYS A 29 -13.02 7.87 0.84
N PHE A 30 -11.74 8.20 1.02
CA PHE A 30 -10.78 7.35 1.71
C PHE A 30 -10.44 7.97 3.07
N PRO A 31 -11.00 7.46 4.17
CA PRO A 31 -10.61 7.90 5.51
C PRO A 31 -9.13 7.59 5.76
N ILE A 32 -8.44 8.51 6.45
CA ILE A 32 -7.08 8.31 6.92
C ILE A 32 -7.16 7.85 8.37
N TYR A 33 -6.64 6.66 8.64
CA TYR A 33 -6.54 6.13 9.98
C TYR A 33 -5.12 6.24 10.53
N THR A 34 -4.98 6.21 11.84
CA THR A 34 -3.72 5.96 12.54
C THR A 34 -3.88 4.81 13.53
N ILE A 35 -2.76 4.25 13.97
CA ILE A 35 -2.73 3.25 15.04
C ILE A 35 -2.11 3.90 16.27
N GLU A 36 -2.93 4.10 17.29
CA GLU A 36 -2.48 4.66 18.56
C GLU A 36 -1.91 3.59 19.51
N SER A 37 -1.24 4.06 20.56
CA SER A 37 -0.77 3.22 21.66
C SER A 37 -1.89 2.33 22.20
N GLY A 38 -1.63 1.02 22.27
CA GLY A 38 -2.64 0.04 22.67
C GLY A 38 -3.37 -0.64 21.52
N ASN A 39 -2.89 -0.51 20.27
CA ASN A 39 -3.45 -1.14 19.08
C ASN A 39 -4.90 -0.70 18.81
N ILE A 40 -5.13 0.61 18.90
CA ILE A 40 -6.44 1.24 18.63
C ILE A 40 -6.38 1.90 17.27
N LEU A 41 -7.35 1.60 16.41
CA LEU A 41 -7.54 2.26 15.12
C LEU A 41 -8.32 3.57 15.35
N THR A 42 -7.66 4.70 15.11
CA THR A 42 -8.26 6.04 15.25
C THR A 42 -8.52 6.65 13.87
N ASP A 43 -9.71 7.21 13.66
CA ASP A 43 -10.01 8.01 12.47
C ASP A 43 -9.44 9.41 12.67
N ASN A 44 -8.50 9.84 11.82
CA ASN A 44 -7.90 11.17 11.91
C ASN A 44 -8.88 12.29 11.49
N GLN A 45 -10.15 11.96 11.23
CA GLN A 45 -11.19 12.85 10.71
C GLN A 45 -10.81 13.52 9.38
N THR A 46 -9.79 12.97 8.74
CA THR A 46 -9.25 13.44 7.47
C THR A 46 -9.60 12.41 6.41
N THR A 47 -10.08 12.89 5.27
CA THR A 47 -10.53 12.03 4.19
C THR A 47 -9.95 12.54 2.88
N ILE A 48 -9.34 11.63 2.12
CA ILE A 48 -8.95 11.91 0.75
C ILE A 48 -10.18 11.72 -0.15
N LEU A 49 -10.49 12.76 -0.91
CA LEU A 49 -11.60 12.77 -1.85
C LEU A 49 -11.06 12.48 -3.25
N VAL A 50 -11.38 11.31 -3.78
CA VAL A 50 -10.96 10.91 -5.13
C VAL A 50 -12.15 11.03 -6.06
N GLN A 51 -12.01 11.88 -7.08
CA GLN A 51 -12.99 11.99 -8.14
C GLN A 51 -12.91 10.75 -9.04
N ILE A 52 -14.03 10.06 -9.22
CA ILE A 52 -14.14 8.92 -10.13
C ILE A 52 -14.17 9.46 -11.55
N LYS A 53 -13.23 8.97 -12.36
CA LYS A 53 -13.08 9.34 -13.77
C LYS A 53 -13.91 8.40 -14.64
N ASP A 54 -14.40 8.94 -15.75
CA ASP A 54 -15.11 8.18 -16.77
C ASP A 54 -14.19 7.17 -17.47
N LEU A 55 -14.76 6.09 -18.01
CA LEU A 55 -14.02 5.01 -18.68
C LEU A 55 -13.20 5.44 -19.91
N ASN A 56 -13.44 6.65 -20.43
CA ASN A 56 -12.70 7.23 -21.56
C ASN A 56 -11.61 8.22 -21.14
N ASP A 57 -11.41 8.43 -19.83
CA ASP A 57 -10.38 9.34 -19.33
C ASP A 57 -8.99 8.70 -19.49
N THR A 58 -8.11 9.37 -20.24
CA THR A 58 -6.75 8.89 -20.51
C THR A 58 -5.85 8.85 -19.27
N THR A 59 -6.32 9.40 -18.15
CA THR A 59 -5.64 9.41 -16.86
C THR A 59 -6.21 8.40 -15.86
N LEU A 60 -7.07 7.46 -16.31
CA LEU A 60 -7.42 6.28 -15.52
C LEU A 60 -6.17 5.47 -15.20
N ARG A 61 -6.13 4.94 -13.98
CA ARG A 61 -5.05 4.06 -13.54
C ARG A 61 -5.06 2.72 -14.28
N PHE A 62 -6.25 2.13 -14.45
CA PHE A 62 -6.43 0.87 -15.16
C PHE A 62 -7.27 1.11 -16.41
N GLN A 63 -6.58 1.21 -17.55
CA GLN A 63 -7.19 1.54 -18.83
C GLN A 63 -7.86 0.33 -19.48
N PRO A 64 -9.15 0.43 -19.86
CA PRO A 64 -9.76 -0.54 -20.76
C PRO A 64 -8.99 -0.59 -22.10
N ASP A 65 -9.02 -1.75 -22.75
CA ASP A 65 -8.46 -1.94 -24.07
C ASP A 65 -9.31 -1.30 -25.18
N ILE A 66 -8.90 -1.51 -26.43
CA ILE A 66 -9.57 -0.93 -27.60
C ILE A 66 -11.01 -1.43 -27.80
N ASP A 67 -11.31 -2.62 -27.29
CA ASP A 67 -12.64 -3.24 -27.35
C ASP A 67 -13.48 -2.82 -26.12
N GLY A 68 -12.89 -2.06 -25.19
CA GLY A 68 -13.52 -1.58 -23.98
C GLY A 68 -13.52 -2.61 -22.85
N ASN A 69 -12.73 -3.67 -22.97
CA ASN A 69 -12.55 -4.71 -21.96
C ASN A 69 -11.43 -4.34 -21.00
N LEU A 70 -11.46 -4.86 -19.77
CA LEU A 70 -10.39 -4.63 -18.82
C LEU A 70 -10.08 -5.92 -18.09
N THR A 71 -8.83 -6.36 -18.13
CA THR A 71 -8.34 -7.45 -17.32
C THR A 71 -7.08 -7.00 -16.60
N ILE A 72 -7.16 -6.87 -15.28
CA ILE A 72 -6.02 -6.41 -14.48
C ILE A 72 -4.95 -7.50 -14.33
N PHE A 73 -5.34 -8.78 -14.35
CA PHE A 73 -4.43 -9.92 -14.22
C PHE A 73 -4.30 -10.70 -15.54
N PRO A 74 -3.16 -10.64 -16.23
CA PRO A 74 -2.99 -11.34 -17.50
C PRO A 74 -2.76 -12.85 -17.33
N ASP A 75 -2.12 -13.30 -16.24
CA ASP A 75 -1.93 -14.70 -15.92
C ASP A 75 -2.23 -14.99 -14.46
N LEU A 76 -3.36 -15.65 -14.21
CA LEU A 76 -3.72 -16.08 -12.87
C LEU A 76 -2.95 -17.32 -12.42
N ASN A 77 -2.31 -18.08 -13.32
CA ASN A 77 -1.65 -19.35 -12.99
C ASN A 77 -0.30 -19.17 -12.30
N SER A 78 0.32 -17.99 -12.40
CA SER A 78 1.61 -17.67 -11.81
C SER A 78 1.51 -16.95 -10.45
N LEU A 79 0.31 -16.86 -9.87
CA LEU A 79 0.09 -16.12 -8.63
C LEU A 79 0.51 -16.96 -7.41
N ASN A 80 1.43 -16.43 -6.60
CA ASN A 80 1.96 -17.10 -5.42
C ASN A 80 0.88 -17.32 -4.36
N TRP A 81 -0.09 -16.39 -4.28
CA TRP A 81 -1.19 -16.52 -3.35
C TRP A 81 -2.28 -17.50 -3.78
N GLN A 82 -2.15 -18.28 -4.86
CA GLN A 82 -3.14 -19.35 -5.12
C GLN A 82 -3.28 -20.31 -3.94
N ILE A 83 -2.21 -20.49 -3.17
CA ILE A 83 -2.15 -21.33 -1.98
C ILE A 83 -1.88 -20.42 -0.78
N SER A 84 -2.59 -20.67 0.33
CA SER A 84 -2.21 -20.16 1.64
C SER A 84 -1.77 -21.35 2.49
N GLU A 85 -0.57 -21.26 3.05
CA GLU A 85 -0.04 -22.29 3.96
C GLU A 85 -0.74 -22.23 5.32
N SER A 86 -1.32 -21.08 5.68
CA SER A 86 -2.05 -20.90 6.94
C SER A 86 -3.44 -21.55 6.93
N TYR A 87 -4.02 -21.81 5.75
CA TYR A 87 -5.42 -22.23 5.57
C TYR A 87 -5.78 -23.54 6.31
N ASP A 88 -4.94 -24.57 6.23
CA ASP A 88 -5.24 -25.91 6.76
C ASP A 88 -4.39 -26.26 7.99
N THR A 89 -4.05 -25.25 8.80
CA THR A 89 -3.31 -25.49 10.06
C THR A 89 -4.16 -26.18 11.12
N GLY A 90 -5.43 -26.52 10.83
CA GLY A 90 -6.30 -27.42 11.62
C GLY A 90 -6.81 -26.86 12.95
N PHE A 91 -6.43 -25.63 13.32
CA PHE A 91 -6.71 -25.09 14.66
C PHE A 91 -7.21 -23.63 14.68
N ASP A 92 -7.20 -22.88 13.57
CA ASP A 92 -7.56 -21.45 13.60
C ASP A 92 -8.63 -21.06 12.57
N VAL A 93 -9.86 -20.91 13.07
CA VAL A 93 -11.05 -20.45 12.31
C VAL A 93 -10.86 -19.09 11.63
N GLY A 94 -9.93 -18.25 12.09
CA GLY A 94 -9.68 -16.93 11.49
C GLY A 94 -8.86 -17.01 10.22
N SER A 95 -7.85 -17.89 10.18
CA SER A 95 -7.06 -18.13 8.96
C SER A 95 -7.94 -18.68 7.83
N GLU A 96 -8.82 -19.63 8.16
CA GLU A 96 -9.81 -20.18 7.23
C GLU A 96 -10.78 -19.09 6.77
N GLN A 97 -11.27 -18.24 7.69
CA GLN A 97 -12.15 -17.12 7.36
C GLN A 97 -11.47 -16.12 6.41
N TYR A 98 -10.24 -15.72 6.69
CA TYR A 98 -9.49 -14.75 5.90
C TYR A 98 -9.31 -15.18 4.43
N VAL A 99 -9.04 -16.47 4.23
CA VAL A 99 -8.91 -17.10 2.91
C VAL A 99 -10.28 -17.30 2.27
N ASN A 100 -11.21 -17.99 2.93
CA ASN A 100 -12.52 -18.34 2.34
C ASN A 100 -13.41 -17.13 2.09
N PHE A 101 -13.27 -16.05 2.88
CA PHE A 101 -14.06 -14.84 2.68
C PHE A 101 -13.43 -13.95 1.60
N GLY A 102 -12.25 -14.29 1.05
CA GLY A 102 -11.65 -13.62 -0.09
C GLY A 102 -10.92 -12.32 0.24
N PHE A 103 -10.83 -11.93 1.52
CA PHE A 103 -10.05 -10.75 1.92
C PHE A 103 -8.54 -10.98 1.74
N PHE A 104 -8.08 -12.23 1.91
CA PHE A 104 -6.74 -12.68 1.52
C PHE A 104 -6.46 -12.40 0.03
N ASP A 105 -7.37 -12.81 -0.86
CA ASP A 105 -7.20 -12.57 -2.29
C ASP A 105 -7.28 -11.08 -2.63
N PHE A 106 -8.08 -10.29 -1.89
CA PHE A 106 -8.15 -8.85 -2.07
C PHE A 106 -6.84 -8.15 -1.72
N GLN A 107 -6.24 -8.45 -0.56
CA GLN A 107 -4.95 -7.86 -0.18
C GLN A 107 -3.85 -8.26 -1.17
N ALA A 108 -3.78 -9.54 -1.56
CA ALA A 108 -2.81 -10.01 -2.54
C ALA A 108 -2.98 -9.32 -3.91
N ALA A 109 -4.22 -9.26 -4.40
CA ALA A 109 -4.60 -8.60 -5.64
C ALA A 109 -4.20 -7.11 -5.64
N VAL A 110 -4.48 -6.39 -4.56
CA VAL A 110 -4.12 -4.98 -4.41
C VAL A 110 -2.60 -4.79 -4.43
N LEU A 111 -1.85 -5.57 -3.65
CA LEU A 111 -0.39 -5.46 -3.61
C LEU A 111 0.25 -5.81 -4.96
N TYR A 112 -0.27 -6.82 -5.64
CA TYR A 112 0.20 -7.16 -6.97
C TYR A 112 0.08 -5.99 -7.96
N VAL A 113 -1.05 -5.29 -7.94
CA VAL A 113 -1.30 -4.25 -8.96
C VAL A 113 -0.68 -2.91 -8.59
N TYR A 114 -0.64 -2.56 -7.30
CA TYR A 114 -0.10 -1.30 -6.82
C TYR A 114 1.41 -1.35 -6.58
N LYS A 115 1.94 -2.50 -6.13
CA LYS A 115 3.34 -2.67 -5.71
C LYS A 115 4.13 -3.61 -6.60
N GLN A 116 3.50 -4.30 -7.54
CA GLN A 116 4.14 -5.30 -8.41
C GLN A 116 4.79 -6.45 -7.61
N VAL A 117 4.25 -6.75 -6.43
CA VAL A 117 4.71 -7.85 -5.58
C VAL A 117 3.71 -9.01 -5.61
N ASN A 118 4.22 -10.21 -5.85
CA ASN A 118 3.43 -11.43 -5.94
C ASN A 118 3.64 -12.25 -4.66
N ILE A 119 2.91 -11.92 -3.60
CA ILE A 119 3.07 -12.53 -2.27
C ILE A 119 1.79 -13.27 -1.86
N ALA A 120 1.92 -14.26 -0.96
CA ALA A 120 0.77 -14.80 -0.21
C ALA A 120 0.62 -14.00 1.11
N PRO A 121 -0.44 -13.19 1.31
CA PRO A 121 -0.58 -12.39 2.53
C PRO A 121 -0.68 -13.23 3.81
N SER A 122 0.10 -12.89 4.82
CA SER A 122 0.09 -13.59 6.10
C SER A 122 -1.10 -13.23 6.97
N TYR A 123 -1.95 -14.24 7.23
CA TYR A 123 -2.98 -14.14 8.26
C TYR A 123 -2.37 -13.86 9.63
N TRP A 124 -1.22 -14.43 9.96
CA TRP A 124 -0.62 -14.23 11.29
C TRP A 124 -0.05 -12.83 11.47
N HIS A 125 0.49 -12.21 10.42
CA HIS A 125 0.85 -10.81 10.46
C HIS A 125 -0.39 -9.94 10.69
N LEU A 126 -1.46 -10.17 9.94
CA LEU A 126 -2.75 -9.50 10.13
C LEU A 126 -3.25 -9.70 11.56
N TYR A 127 -3.28 -10.95 12.03
CA TYR A 127 -3.77 -11.31 13.35
C TYR A 127 -2.92 -10.73 14.46
N GLU A 128 -1.61 -10.53 14.33
CA GLU A 128 -0.75 -10.09 15.43
C GLU A 128 -0.53 -8.57 15.43
N CYS A 129 -0.45 -7.96 14.25
CA CYS A 129 -0.02 -6.57 14.07
C CYS A 129 -1.16 -5.58 13.78
N GLN A 130 -2.35 -6.04 13.39
CA GLN A 130 -3.50 -5.13 13.20
C GLN A 130 -4.09 -4.64 14.53
N PRO A 131 -4.70 -3.44 14.53
CA PRO A 131 -5.41 -2.93 15.69
C PRO A 131 -6.54 -3.87 16.13
N ARG A 132 -6.79 -3.90 17.44
CA ARG A 132 -7.78 -4.78 18.08
C ARG A 132 -9.14 -4.13 18.20
N TYR A 133 -9.11 -2.83 18.41
CA TYR A 133 -10.28 -2.03 18.70
C TYR A 133 -10.27 -0.82 17.79
N ASP A 134 -11.46 -0.33 17.46
CA ASP A 134 -11.59 1.05 16.98
C ASP A 134 -11.56 2.03 18.17
N GLU A 135 -11.51 3.33 17.87
CA GLU A 135 -11.57 4.43 18.84
C GLU A 135 -12.79 4.39 19.78
N ASN A 136 -13.85 3.68 19.42
CA ASN A 136 -15.06 3.50 20.23
C ASN A 136 -14.99 2.26 21.14
N GLY A 137 -13.90 1.50 21.09
CA GLY A 137 -13.72 0.25 21.84
C GLY A 137 -14.41 -0.96 21.21
N THR A 138 -14.87 -0.86 19.96
CA THR A 138 -15.47 -1.97 19.21
C THR A 138 -14.38 -2.92 18.76
N GLY A 139 -14.50 -4.21 19.09
CA GLY A 139 -13.55 -5.24 18.65
C GLY A 139 -13.58 -5.44 17.13
N ILE A 140 -12.43 -5.21 16.49
CA ILE A 140 -12.18 -5.51 15.07
C ILE A 140 -12.09 -7.02 14.85
N PHE A 141 -11.55 -7.71 15.85
CA PHE A 141 -11.60 -9.17 15.94
C PHE A 141 -12.79 -9.57 16.82
N SER A 142 -13.32 -10.76 16.56
CA SER A 142 -14.40 -11.35 17.35
C SER A 142 -13.96 -11.60 18.80
N ALA A 143 -14.90 -11.95 19.67
CA ALA A 143 -14.60 -12.23 21.07
C ALA A 143 -13.63 -13.40 21.28
N SER A 144 -13.54 -14.35 20.35
CA SER A 144 -12.50 -15.41 20.39
C SER A 144 -11.12 -14.89 20.00
N GLY A 145 -11.05 -13.66 19.47
CA GLY A 145 -9.84 -12.98 19.01
C GLY A 145 -9.40 -13.39 17.62
N THR A 146 -9.88 -14.53 17.10
CA THR A 146 -9.36 -15.16 15.87
C THR A 146 -10.03 -14.67 14.60
N THR A 147 -11.35 -14.57 14.55
CA THR A 147 -12.05 -14.10 13.34
C THR A 147 -12.13 -12.58 13.28
N VAL A 148 -12.13 -12.01 12.08
CA VAL A 148 -12.38 -10.58 11.85
C VAL A 148 -13.89 -10.37 11.77
N SER A 149 -14.39 -9.37 12.52
CA SER A 149 -15.82 -9.02 12.56
C SER A 149 -16.19 -8.06 11.43
N ASP A 150 -15.28 -7.17 11.06
CA ASP A 150 -15.47 -6.16 10.03
C ASP A 150 -14.17 -5.95 9.23
N TRP A 151 -14.16 -6.45 8.00
CA TRP A 151 -13.01 -6.33 7.08
C TRP A 151 -12.72 -4.88 6.67
N SER A 152 -13.69 -3.96 6.77
CA SER A 152 -13.46 -2.54 6.46
C SER A 152 -12.54 -1.85 7.46
N LYS A 153 -12.30 -2.46 8.61
CA LYS A 153 -11.41 -1.98 9.67
C LYS A 153 -10.00 -2.58 9.61
N ILE A 154 -9.79 -3.57 8.74
CA ILE A 154 -8.45 -4.08 8.46
C ILE A 154 -7.78 -3.17 7.43
N THR A 155 -6.94 -2.26 7.91
CA THR A 155 -6.22 -1.31 7.05
C THR A 155 -4.91 -1.90 6.55
N PHE A 156 -4.24 -1.22 5.63
CA PHE A 156 -2.87 -1.57 5.28
C PHE A 156 -1.82 -0.88 6.16
N ILE A 157 -2.18 -0.08 7.18
CA ILE A 157 -1.22 0.74 7.93
C ILE A 157 -0.03 -0.05 8.51
N PRO A 158 -0.21 -1.24 9.14
CA PRO A 158 0.93 -2.07 9.58
C PRO A 158 1.73 -2.70 8.43
N GLY A 159 1.28 -2.51 7.19
CA GLY A 159 1.67 -3.24 6.01
C GLY A 159 1.07 -4.64 5.95
N VAL A 160 1.46 -5.36 4.90
CA VAL A 160 1.14 -6.77 4.68
C VAL A 160 2.44 -7.51 4.40
N VAL A 161 2.65 -8.62 5.12
CA VAL A 161 3.85 -9.44 5.02
C VAL A 161 3.52 -10.76 4.35
N ASP A 162 4.43 -11.29 3.55
CA ASP A 162 4.32 -12.63 2.96
C ASP A 162 4.28 -13.71 4.04
N GLU A 163 3.42 -14.72 3.89
CA GLU A 163 3.37 -15.94 4.71
C GLU A 163 4.75 -16.60 4.83
N VAL A 164 5.53 -16.62 3.74
CA VAL A 164 6.87 -17.23 3.73
C VAL A 164 7.83 -16.47 4.66
N CYS A 165 7.71 -15.15 4.76
CA CYS A 165 8.56 -14.38 5.67
C CYS A 165 8.03 -14.42 7.12
N TYR A 166 6.74 -14.08 7.32
CA TYR A 166 6.17 -13.94 8.66
C TYR A 166 6.02 -15.30 9.36
N GLY A 167 5.77 -16.35 8.59
CA GLY A 167 5.48 -17.69 9.07
C GLY A 167 4.00 -18.04 9.05
N ASN A 168 3.75 -19.35 9.12
CA ASN A 168 2.42 -19.98 9.03
C ASN A 168 1.89 -20.45 10.40
N GLN A 169 2.50 -20.00 11.50
CA GLN A 169 2.06 -20.29 12.85
C GLN A 169 1.97 -19.02 13.69
N ARG A 170 0.96 -19.01 14.56
CA ARG A 170 0.83 -18.02 15.62
C ARG A 170 2.05 -18.04 16.53
N SER A 171 2.49 -16.86 16.96
CA SER A 171 3.46 -16.73 18.03
C SER A 171 2.97 -17.37 19.35
N SER A 172 3.92 -17.76 20.20
CA SER A 172 3.61 -18.42 21.48
C SER A 172 2.83 -17.52 22.46
N GLN A 173 2.90 -16.20 22.27
CA GLN A 173 2.12 -15.21 22.99
C GLN A 173 1.05 -14.65 22.08
N SER A 174 -0.20 -14.54 22.56
CA SER A 174 -1.24 -13.90 21.75
C SER A 174 -0.82 -12.49 21.37
N PHE A 175 -0.94 -12.15 20.08
CA PHE A 175 -0.80 -10.77 19.61
C PHE A 175 0.60 -10.18 19.78
N ASP A 176 1.62 -11.03 19.73
CA ASP A 176 3.02 -10.62 19.71
C ASP A 176 3.43 -10.29 18.28
N CYS A 177 3.14 -9.05 17.85
CA CYS A 177 3.56 -8.57 16.53
C CYS A 177 5.08 -8.56 16.44
N LYS A 178 5.63 -9.38 15.54
CA LYS A 178 7.06 -9.43 15.31
C LYS A 178 7.56 -8.07 14.81
N THR A 179 8.65 -7.59 15.38
CA THR A 179 9.21 -6.27 15.03
C THR A 179 9.80 -6.28 13.63
N SER A 180 9.90 -5.10 13.03
CA SER A 180 10.48 -4.88 11.69
C SER A 180 11.86 -5.52 11.51
N ASN A 181 12.70 -5.54 12.55
CA ASN A 181 14.06 -6.10 12.52
C ASN A 181 14.10 -7.63 12.73
N THR A 182 12.96 -8.28 12.91
CA THR A 182 12.91 -9.74 13.07
C THR A 182 13.26 -10.38 11.73
N THR A 183 14.21 -11.32 11.73
CA THR A 183 14.57 -12.08 10.52
C THR A 183 13.37 -12.93 10.05
N CYS A 184 13.13 -12.94 8.74
CA CYS A 184 12.13 -13.80 8.12
C CYS A 184 12.39 -15.27 8.47
N GLN A 185 11.32 -16.08 8.54
CA GLN A 185 11.43 -17.50 8.90
C GLN A 185 12.37 -18.28 7.96
N PHE A 186 12.46 -17.89 6.69
CA PHE A 186 13.22 -18.59 5.66
C PHE A 186 14.23 -17.70 4.91
N GLY A 187 14.91 -16.77 5.57
CA GLY A 187 15.87 -15.87 4.90
C GLY A 187 16.82 -15.14 5.83
N ALA A 188 17.72 -14.34 5.24
CA ALA A 188 18.52 -13.36 5.96
C ALA A 188 17.79 -12.01 6.07
N ASP A 189 16.81 -11.78 5.19
CA ASP A 189 15.98 -10.58 5.16
C ASP A 189 15.16 -10.45 6.43
N THR A 190 14.71 -9.23 6.70
CA THR A 190 13.88 -8.87 7.83
C THR A 190 12.40 -8.77 7.44
N ILE A 191 11.53 -8.72 8.44
CA ILE A 191 10.10 -8.44 8.22
C ILE A 191 9.91 -7.12 7.49
N ALA A 192 10.71 -6.09 7.80
CA ALA A 192 10.65 -4.79 7.12
C ALA A 192 10.81 -4.93 5.60
N ASP A 193 11.80 -5.72 5.16
CA ASP A 193 12.12 -5.95 3.75
C ASP A 193 11.00 -6.67 2.99
N HIS A 194 10.10 -7.33 3.73
CA HIS A 194 8.96 -8.08 3.22
C HIS A 194 7.61 -7.49 3.66
N THR A 195 7.57 -6.22 4.09
CA THR A 195 6.34 -5.52 4.48
C THR A 195 5.94 -4.55 3.38
N TYR A 196 4.71 -4.69 2.87
CA TYR A 196 4.25 -3.92 1.71
C TYR A 196 2.93 -3.21 1.96
N GLY A 197 2.75 -2.08 1.27
CA GLY A 197 1.44 -1.43 1.12
C GLY A 197 0.99 -0.55 2.28
N ASN A 198 1.86 -0.22 3.23
CA ASN A 198 1.59 0.67 4.36
C ASN A 198 1.06 2.06 3.98
N ASP A 199 1.29 2.49 2.73
CA ASP A 199 0.79 3.71 2.11
C ASP A 199 -0.58 3.56 1.42
N LEU A 200 -1.15 2.36 1.39
CA LEU A 200 -2.46 2.11 0.78
C LEU A 200 -3.59 2.42 1.75
N LEU A 201 -4.59 3.13 1.23
CA LEU A 201 -5.84 3.40 1.92
C LEU A 201 -6.91 2.42 1.44
N ILE A 202 -7.88 2.13 2.31
CA ILE A 202 -9.09 1.42 1.93
C ILE A 202 -10.32 2.30 2.15
N ALA A 203 -11.34 2.07 1.34
CA ALA A 203 -12.65 2.66 1.55
C ALA A 203 -13.73 1.60 1.35
N GLN A 204 -14.68 1.58 2.28
CA GLN A 204 -15.92 0.86 2.08
C GLN A 204 -16.91 1.73 1.31
N GLY A 205 -17.56 1.14 0.31
CA GLY A 205 -18.71 1.72 -0.35
C GLY A 205 -19.93 0.80 -0.25
N SER A 206 -21.05 1.29 -0.79
CA SER A 206 -22.31 0.54 -0.85
C SER A 206 -22.89 0.57 -2.27
N LYS A 207 -23.85 -0.32 -2.54
CA LYS A 207 -24.69 -0.41 -3.74
C LYS A 207 -24.00 0.00 -5.05
N LEU A 208 -23.42 -0.98 -5.74
CA LEU A 208 -22.95 -0.83 -7.12
C LEU A 208 -23.82 -1.64 -8.07
N ASP A 209 -24.18 -1.02 -9.19
CA ASP A 209 -24.59 -1.72 -10.39
C ASP A 209 -23.36 -2.03 -11.28
N ALA A 210 -23.59 -2.66 -12.43
CA ALA A 210 -22.53 -3.01 -13.37
C ALA A 210 -21.70 -1.79 -13.82
N ALA A 211 -22.34 -0.66 -14.14
CA ALA A 211 -21.63 0.53 -14.59
C ALA A 211 -20.75 1.12 -13.48
N GLY A 212 -21.28 1.20 -12.26
CA GLY A 212 -20.55 1.62 -11.07
C GLY A 212 -19.35 0.71 -10.78
N LEU A 213 -19.52 -0.61 -10.93
CA LEU A 213 -18.43 -1.57 -10.76
C LEU A 213 -17.31 -1.38 -11.79
N LYS A 214 -17.63 -1.21 -13.09
CA LYS A 214 -16.61 -0.91 -14.12
C LYS A 214 -15.81 0.35 -13.76
N LEU A 215 -16.49 1.41 -13.33
CA LEU A 215 -15.84 2.65 -12.90
C LEU A 215 -14.94 2.42 -11.68
N ARG A 216 -15.36 1.63 -10.68
CA ARG A 216 -14.51 1.32 -9.51
C ARG A 216 -13.29 0.50 -9.90
N ILE A 217 -13.44 -0.49 -10.77
CA ILE A 217 -12.31 -1.31 -11.22
C ILE A 217 -11.31 -0.46 -12.01
N ALA A 218 -11.77 0.38 -12.94
CA ALA A 218 -10.89 1.23 -13.75
C ALA A 218 -10.13 2.29 -12.93
N ASN A 219 -10.76 2.83 -11.88
CA ASN A 219 -10.16 3.87 -11.05
C ASN A 219 -9.29 3.31 -9.90
N PHE A 220 -9.69 2.21 -9.29
CA PHE A 220 -9.12 1.71 -8.03
C PHE A 220 -8.54 0.30 -8.12
N GLY A 221 -8.78 -0.42 -9.21
CA GLY A 221 -8.28 -1.78 -9.41
C GLY A 221 -9.21 -2.84 -8.79
N PRO A 222 -8.69 -3.85 -8.10
CA PRO A 222 -9.50 -4.90 -7.49
C PRO A 222 -10.60 -4.35 -6.57
N VAL A 223 -11.82 -4.88 -6.71
CA VAL A 223 -12.98 -4.53 -5.87
C VAL A 223 -13.43 -5.75 -5.10
N TYR A 224 -13.40 -5.69 -3.78
CA TYR A 224 -13.87 -6.78 -2.93
C TYR A 224 -15.37 -6.65 -2.64
N ASP A 225 -16.16 -7.66 -3.03
CA ASP A 225 -17.59 -7.78 -2.73
C ASP A 225 -17.76 -8.56 -1.42
N ILE A 226 -18.08 -7.81 -0.36
CA ILE A 226 -18.13 -8.31 1.02
C ILE A 226 -19.26 -9.34 1.18
N ALA A 227 -20.37 -9.18 0.46
CA ALA A 227 -21.54 -10.03 0.63
C ALA A 227 -21.34 -11.42 -0.01
N ASN A 228 -20.61 -11.49 -1.13
CA ASN A 228 -20.42 -12.73 -1.88
C ASN A 228 -19.01 -13.31 -1.77
N TRP A 229 -18.12 -12.67 -1.02
CA TRP A 229 -16.75 -13.12 -0.73
C TRP A 229 -15.94 -13.36 -2.00
N ARG A 230 -15.86 -12.32 -2.83
CA ARG A 230 -15.18 -12.39 -4.14
C ARG A 230 -14.51 -11.08 -4.48
N VAL A 231 -13.47 -11.16 -5.31
CA VAL A 231 -12.69 -10.00 -5.74
C VAL A 231 -12.86 -9.84 -7.23
N PHE A 232 -13.52 -8.77 -7.65
CA PHE A 232 -13.61 -8.39 -9.06
C PHE A 232 -12.32 -7.73 -9.51
N TYR A 233 -11.86 -8.07 -10.72
CA TYR A 233 -10.58 -7.57 -11.26
C TYR A 233 -10.65 -7.18 -12.73
N GLY A 234 -11.83 -7.21 -13.32
CA GLY A 234 -11.98 -6.92 -14.73
C GLY A 234 -13.36 -7.25 -15.26
N TRP A 235 -13.51 -7.09 -16.57
CA TRP A 235 -14.65 -7.54 -17.36
C TRP A 235 -14.21 -7.86 -18.79
N ASP A 236 -14.94 -8.76 -19.40
CA ASP A 236 -14.88 -9.13 -20.81
C ASP A 236 -16.30 -9.04 -21.37
N ASP A 237 -16.53 -8.10 -22.27
CA ASP A 237 -17.83 -7.64 -22.74
C ASP A 237 -18.77 -7.22 -21.57
N GLU A 238 -19.81 -8.02 -21.34
CA GLU A 238 -20.80 -7.85 -20.27
C GLU A 238 -20.45 -8.66 -19.01
N ASP A 239 -19.55 -9.65 -19.10
CA ASP A 239 -19.20 -10.54 -18.01
C ASP A 239 -18.07 -9.95 -17.16
N PHE A 240 -18.32 -9.78 -15.85
CA PHE A 240 -17.28 -9.37 -14.91
C PHE A 240 -16.47 -10.56 -14.45
N LEU A 241 -15.15 -10.38 -14.41
CA LEU A 241 -14.19 -11.38 -13.99
C LEU A 241 -13.95 -11.26 -12.48
N TYR A 242 -14.02 -12.38 -11.75
CA TYR A 242 -13.78 -12.40 -10.31
C TYR A 242 -12.97 -13.60 -9.83
N LEU A 243 -12.29 -13.40 -8.70
CA LEU A 243 -11.65 -14.44 -7.89
C LEU A 243 -12.59 -14.81 -6.74
N LYS A 244 -12.67 -16.10 -6.43
CA LYS A 244 -13.44 -16.61 -5.29
C LYS A 244 -12.87 -17.93 -4.81
N ARG A 245 -12.86 -18.14 -3.49
CA ARG A 245 -12.44 -19.41 -2.90
C ARG A 245 -13.60 -20.27 -2.46
N TYR A 246 -13.38 -21.58 -2.54
CA TYR A 246 -14.26 -22.59 -2.00
C TYR A 246 -13.41 -23.61 -1.23
N ASN A 247 -13.54 -23.60 0.09
CA ASN A 247 -12.75 -24.45 0.99
C ASN A 247 -11.24 -24.34 0.73
N GLY A 248 -10.72 -23.11 0.67
CA GLY A 248 -9.32 -22.80 0.42
C GLY A 248 -8.88 -22.90 -1.03
N GLY A 249 -9.64 -23.61 -1.87
CA GLY A 249 -9.35 -23.75 -3.29
C GLY A 249 -9.51 -22.44 -4.04
N PHE A 250 -8.44 -22.00 -4.70
CA PHE A 250 -8.45 -20.83 -5.58
C PHE A 250 -9.35 -21.07 -6.79
N GLY A 251 -10.28 -20.16 -7.02
CA GLY A 251 -11.24 -20.22 -8.11
C GLY A 251 -11.34 -18.90 -8.85
N LYS A 252 -11.65 -19.00 -10.13
CA LYS A 252 -12.03 -17.88 -10.99
C LYS A 252 -13.44 -18.08 -11.52
N GLY A 253 -14.15 -16.99 -11.75
CA GLY A 253 -15.48 -17.02 -12.33
C GLY A 253 -15.78 -15.77 -13.13
N GLN A 254 -16.92 -15.81 -13.82
CA GLN A 254 -17.46 -14.70 -14.58
C GLN A 254 -18.97 -14.57 -14.34
N GLU A 255 -19.50 -13.35 -14.35
CA GLU A 255 -20.93 -13.07 -14.17
C GLU A 255 -21.32 -11.74 -14.83
N SER A 256 -22.43 -11.73 -15.58
CA SER A 256 -22.93 -10.54 -16.29
C SER A 256 -23.98 -9.74 -15.50
N ASN A 257 -24.69 -10.38 -14.57
CA ASN A 257 -25.74 -9.71 -13.79
C ASN A 257 -25.29 -9.48 -12.35
N ILE A 258 -24.75 -8.30 -12.09
CA ILE A 258 -24.15 -7.98 -10.80
C ILE A 258 -24.91 -6.89 -10.07
N ALA A 259 -25.18 -7.16 -8.80
CA ALA A 259 -25.57 -6.18 -7.80
C ALA A 259 -24.71 -6.39 -6.55
N ILE A 260 -23.88 -5.41 -6.22
CA ILE A 260 -23.04 -5.45 -5.01
C ILE A 260 -23.68 -4.57 -3.96
N ASN A 261 -23.90 -5.09 -2.75
CA ASN A 261 -24.47 -4.31 -1.65
C ASN A 261 -23.42 -3.51 -0.90
N ASP A 262 -22.27 -4.12 -0.63
CA ASP A 262 -21.16 -3.55 0.13
C ASP A 262 -19.85 -3.98 -0.52
N TYR A 263 -18.92 -3.05 -0.66
CA TYR A 263 -17.63 -3.33 -1.28
C TYR A 263 -16.49 -2.60 -0.60
N ILE A 264 -15.28 -3.11 -0.80
CA ILE A 264 -14.03 -2.43 -0.42
C ILE A 264 -13.20 -2.18 -1.68
N VAL A 265 -12.64 -0.98 -1.77
CA VAL A 265 -11.62 -0.60 -2.75
C VAL A 265 -10.37 -0.13 -2.03
N ALA A 266 -9.22 -0.26 -2.68
CA ALA A 266 -7.96 0.30 -2.23
C ALA A 266 -7.55 1.49 -3.10
N TYR A 267 -6.79 2.41 -2.54
CA TYR A 267 -6.25 3.56 -3.24
C TYR A 267 -4.88 3.93 -2.70
N GLN A 268 -3.97 4.24 -3.60
CA GLN A 268 -2.67 4.80 -3.29
C GLN A 268 -2.71 6.29 -3.61
N PRO A 269 -2.60 7.19 -2.61
CA PRO A 269 -2.71 8.64 -2.82
C PRO A 269 -1.66 9.22 -3.77
N ILE A 270 -0.45 8.66 -3.74
CA ILE A 270 0.70 9.11 -4.52
C ILE A 270 1.15 7.94 -5.39
N ASP A 271 1.23 8.14 -6.71
CA ASP A 271 1.94 7.20 -7.57
C ASP A 271 3.46 7.39 -7.42
N CYS A 272 4.09 6.51 -6.64
CA CYS A 272 5.53 6.54 -6.40
C CYS A 272 6.40 6.38 -7.66
N SER A 273 5.84 6.10 -8.83
CA SER A 273 6.60 6.05 -10.08
C SER A 273 6.56 7.36 -10.88
N THR A 274 5.57 8.22 -10.65
CA THR A 274 5.34 9.41 -11.50
C THR A 274 5.02 10.70 -10.74
N GLU A 275 4.61 10.62 -9.48
CA GLU A 275 4.10 11.74 -8.67
C GLU A 275 4.96 12.01 -7.41
N ILE A 276 6.17 11.45 -7.32
CA ILE A 276 7.08 11.74 -6.20
C ILE A 276 7.59 13.19 -6.30
N GLU A 277 7.49 13.91 -5.18
CA GLU A 277 8.07 15.23 -4.97
C GLU A 277 9.19 15.19 -3.92
N GLU A 278 10.03 16.23 -3.85
CA GLU A 278 11.10 16.35 -2.83
C GLU A 278 10.57 16.26 -1.38
N THR A 279 9.30 16.64 -1.19
CA THR A 279 8.61 16.64 0.11
C THR A 279 7.83 15.36 0.40
N THR A 280 7.69 14.43 -0.56
CA THR A 280 7.00 13.16 -0.34
C THR A 280 7.76 12.35 0.71
N SER A 281 7.08 11.94 1.78
CA SER A 281 7.74 11.23 2.88
C SER A 281 8.21 9.83 2.45
N ALA A 282 9.22 9.30 3.15
CA ALA A 282 9.68 7.91 2.95
C ALA A 282 8.61 6.87 3.36
N GLU A 283 7.64 7.28 4.19
CA GLU A 283 6.51 6.44 4.61
C GLU A 283 5.44 6.35 3.51
N GLU A 284 5.18 7.44 2.78
CA GLU A 284 4.23 7.45 1.64
C GLU A 284 4.79 6.75 0.40
N CYS A 285 6.09 6.91 0.14
CA CYS A 285 6.78 6.21 -0.93
C CYS A 285 8.14 5.73 -0.42
N GLN A 286 8.41 4.44 -0.49
CA GLN A 286 9.70 3.88 -0.08
C GLN A 286 10.84 4.57 -0.84
N CYS A 287 11.94 4.86 -0.15
CA CYS A 287 13.15 5.36 -0.79
C CYS A 287 13.77 4.23 -1.63
N PRO A 288 14.16 4.48 -2.90
CA PRO A 288 14.92 3.51 -3.67
C PRO A 288 16.28 3.25 -3.00
N GLU A 289 16.86 2.07 -3.22
CA GLU A 289 18.22 1.78 -2.76
C GLU A 289 19.25 2.51 -3.64
N PRO A 290 20.42 2.93 -3.12
CA PRO A 290 21.45 3.61 -3.92
C PRO A 290 21.91 2.82 -5.16
N THR A 291 21.75 1.50 -5.14
CA THR A 291 22.08 0.61 -6.26
C THR A 291 20.98 0.55 -7.33
N ASP A 292 19.77 1.04 -7.04
CA ASP A 292 18.64 0.98 -7.95
C ASP A 292 18.71 2.09 -9.01
N ALA A 293 18.28 1.77 -10.23
CA ALA A 293 18.20 2.76 -11.31
C ALA A 293 17.29 3.95 -10.95
N ALA A 294 16.22 3.68 -10.18
CA ALA A 294 15.28 4.69 -9.70
C ALA A 294 15.91 5.72 -8.76
N TYR A 295 17.00 5.37 -8.06
CA TYR A 295 17.68 6.25 -7.12
C TYR A 295 18.11 7.56 -7.76
N SER A 296 18.69 7.48 -8.97
CA SER A 296 19.20 8.67 -9.67
C SER A 296 18.11 9.63 -10.18
N THR A 297 16.86 9.16 -10.24
CA THR A 297 15.72 9.92 -10.77
C THR A 297 14.74 10.36 -9.69
N ASP A 298 14.82 9.80 -8.48
CA ASP A 298 13.97 10.19 -7.37
C ASP A 298 14.41 11.58 -6.84
N PRO A 299 13.54 12.60 -6.84
CA PRO A 299 13.92 13.94 -6.40
C PRO A 299 14.34 14.00 -4.92
N ARG A 300 13.96 13.02 -4.10
CA ARG A 300 14.27 12.94 -2.67
C ARG A 300 15.66 12.42 -2.37
N THR A 301 16.36 11.86 -3.36
CA THR A 301 17.74 11.34 -3.23
C THR A 301 18.79 12.40 -3.59
N GLN A 302 18.38 13.64 -3.87
CA GLN A 302 19.32 14.74 -4.03
C GLN A 302 20.02 15.08 -2.70
N LEU A 303 21.23 15.65 -2.74
CA LEU A 303 22.01 15.98 -1.54
C LEU A 303 21.18 16.75 -0.49
N GLY A 304 21.01 16.14 0.68
CA GLY A 304 20.20 16.69 1.79
C GLY A 304 18.71 16.36 1.75
N GLY A 305 18.26 15.61 0.74
CA GLY A 305 16.91 15.07 0.63
C GLY A 305 16.65 13.91 1.58
N ILE A 306 15.36 13.58 1.78
CA ILE A 306 14.89 12.58 2.76
C ILE A 306 15.44 11.17 2.46
N CYS A 307 15.69 10.86 1.19
CA CYS A 307 16.21 9.57 0.72
C CYS A 307 17.70 9.62 0.35
N TYR A 308 18.40 10.73 0.66
CA TYR A 308 19.82 10.85 0.35
C TYR A 308 20.67 9.96 1.25
N VAL A 309 21.53 9.16 0.62
CA VAL A 309 22.56 8.36 1.26
C VAL A 309 23.89 8.96 0.83
N GLU A 310 24.68 9.41 1.81
CA GLU A 310 26.02 9.93 1.54
C GLU A 310 26.90 8.79 1.00
N PRO A 311 27.56 8.94 -0.17
CA PRO A 311 28.47 7.93 -0.66
C PRO A 311 29.56 7.69 0.37
N ASP A 312 29.88 6.41 0.63
CA ASP A 312 31.05 6.08 1.45
C ASP A 312 32.28 6.74 0.82
N ASP A 313 32.84 7.75 1.50
CA ASP A 313 34.08 8.40 1.08
C ASP A 313 35.15 7.31 1.06
N PRO A 314 35.85 7.05 -0.08
CA PRO A 314 36.93 6.09 -0.09
C PRO A 314 37.91 6.50 0.98
N SER A 315 38.03 5.67 2.02
CA SER A 315 38.97 5.89 3.11
C SER A 315 40.33 6.23 2.49
N PRO A 316 41.05 7.25 2.98
CA PRO A 316 42.40 7.55 2.51
C PRO A 316 43.40 6.39 2.69
N ASP A 317 42.97 5.29 3.32
CA ASP A 317 43.72 4.05 3.48
C ASP A 317 43.43 2.98 2.40
N ASP A 318 42.59 3.26 1.40
CA ASP A 318 42.47 2.37 0.23
C ASP A 318 43.56 2.75 -0.80
N PRO A 319 44.67 2.00 -0.88
CA PRO A 319 45.79 2.38 -1.71
C PRO A 319 45.34 2.40 -3.17
N SER A 320 45.57 3.54 -3.83
CA SER A 320 45.37 3.63 -5.26
C SER A 320 46.21 2.55 -5.95
N PRO A 321 45.75 1.89 -7.04
CA PRO A 321 46.57 0.90 -7.74
C PRO A 321 47.87 1.49 -8.33
N ASP A 322 48.01 2.82 -8.28
CA ASP A 322 49.20 3.58 -8.69
C ASP A 322 50.05 4.08 -7.51
N ASP A 323 49.73 3.74 -6.25
CA ASP A 323 50.57 4.10 -5.12
C ASP A 323 51.87 3.24 -5.12
N PRO A 324 53.05 3.87 -5.12
CA PRO A 324 54.31 3.14 -5.07
C PRO A 324 54.39 2.37 -3.76
N LEU A 325 54.64 1.06 -3.88
CA LEU A 325 54.94 0.16 -2.75
C LEU A 325 55.94 0.84 -1.80
N PRO A 326 55.66 0.89 -0.48
CA PRO A 326 56.61 1.42 0.46
C PRO A 326 57.78 0.45 0.56
N ASP A 327 58.97 0.92 0.16
CA ASP A 327 60.22 0.21 0.38
C ASP A 327 60.47 0.04 1.89
N ASP A 328 60.89 -1.18 2.25
CA ASP A 328 61.15 -1.69 3.60
C ASP A 328 62.01 -0.76 4.49
N PRO A 329 61.86 -0.87 5.83
CA PRO A 329 62.36 0.12 6.78
C PRO A 329 63.84 -0.10 7.15
N LEU A 330 64.58 0.99 7.32
CA LEU A 330 65.81 1.02 8.11
C LEU A 330 65.60 1.81 9.41
N PRO A 331 66.17 1.35 10.53
CA PRO A 331 65.89 1.86 11.87
C PRO A 331 66.80 3.03 12.27
N ASP A 332 66.40 3.66 13.37
CA ASP A 332 67.16 4.57 14.24
C ASP A 332 67.28 6.03 13.78
N ASP A 333 66.36 6.89 14.26
CA ASP A 333 66.72 8.01 15.17
C ASP A 333 65.48 8.80 15.67
N PRO A 334 65.60 9.59 16.75
CA PRO A 334 64.52 9.82 17.70
C PRO A 334 63.57 10.97 17.36
N LEU A 335 62.36 10.84 17.92
CA LEU A 335 61.25 11.80 17.97
C LEU A 335 61.67 13.28 18.09
N PRO A 336 61.04 14.18 17.31
CA PRO A 336 60.63 15.47 17.80
C PRO A 336 59.17 15.39 18.30
N LEU A 337 58.99 15.68 19.58
CA LEU A 337 57.75 16.24 20.08
C LEU A 337 57.51 17.55 19.33
N ASP A 338 56.37 17.66 18.65
CA ASP A 338 55.72 18.95 18.45
C ASP A 338 54.20 18.77 18.46
N GLY A 339 53.57 19.54 19.35
CA GLY A 339 52.14 19.56 19.55
C GLY A 339 51.44 20.48 18.56
N SER A 340 50.32 20.01 18.02
CA SER A 340 49.17 20.79 17.58
C SER A 340 48.08 19.74 17.27
N GLY A 341 46.80 19.90 17.56
CA GLY A 341 46.07 20.99 18.15
C GLY A 341 44.67 20.43 18.43
N TYR A 342 44.31 20.43 19.70
CA TYR A 342 42.93 20.29 20.15
C TYR A 342 42.11 21.45 19.58
N THR A 343 41.41 21.22 18.46
CA THR A 343 40.36 22.13 17.99
C THR A 343 39.20 21.35 17.38
N ARG A 344 38.32 20.82 18.25
CA ARG A 344 36.88 20.62 17.94
C ARG A 344 35.99 20.33 19.15
N ALA A 345 36.41 20.72 20.37
CA ALA A 345 35.58 20.60 21.59
C ALA A 345 35.25 21.94 22.28
N ALA A 346 35.52 23.08 21.64
CA ALA A 346 35.37 24.40 22.27
C ALA A 346 34.14 25.23 21.81
N TRP A 347 33.29 24.70 20.91
CA TRP A 347 32.13 25.46 20.39
C TRP A 347 30.79 25.14 21.06
N THR A 348 30.68 24.09 21.87
CA THR A 348 29.40 23.70 22.50
C THR A 348 29.16 24.27 23.90
N ILE A 349 30.17 24.90 24.55
CA ILE A 349 30.03 25.42 25.93
C ILE A 349 29.56 26.88 25.97
N ILE A 350 29.75 27.66 24.90
CA ILE A 350 29.37 29.10 24.89
C ILE A 350 27.86 29.30 24.70
N VAL A 351 27.15 28.37 24.04
CA VAL A 351 25.69 28.51 23.80
C VAL A 351 24.88 28.21 25.07
N VAL A 352 25.34 27.30 25.93
CA VAL A 352 24.61 26.93 27.16
C VAL A 352 24.73 28.00 28.25
N VAL A 353 25.87 28.69 28.37
CA VAL A 353 26.06 29.71 29.44
C VAL A 353 25.38 31.04 29.12
N LEU A 354 25.15 31.37 27.84
CA LEU A 354 24.51 32.64 27.45
C LEU A 354 22.98 32.56 27.31
N LEU A 355 22.40 31.38 27.07
CA LEU A 355 20.93 31.25 26.88
C LEU A 355 20.17 30.89 28.16
N LEU A 356 20.83 30.32 29.17
CA LEU A 356 20.18 29.96 30.43
C LEU A 356 19.67 31.13 31.29
N PRO A 357 20.23 32.36 31.26
CA PRO A 357 19.65 33.50 32.00
C PRO A 357 18.43 34.14 31.33
N LEU A 358 18.19 33.89 30.03
CA LEU A 358 17.10 34.53 29.28
C LEU A 358 15.75 33.80 29.43
N LEU A 359 15.78 32.52 29.82
CA LEU A 359 14.57 31.71 30.02
C LEU A 359 14.04 31.74 31.46
N SER A 360 14.70 32.44 32.39
CA SER A 360 14.23 32.60 33.78
C SER A 360 13.53 33.95 34.04
N MET A 361 13.18 34.69 32.99
CA MET A 361 12.45 35.96 33.08
C MET A 361 11.16 35.93 32.24
N TRP A 362 10.39 34.84 32.29
CA TRP A 362 8.97 34.80 31.92
C TRP A 362 8.20 33.88 32.86
#